data_AF-A0A937S943-F1
#
_entry.id   AF-A0A937S943-F1
#
_cell.length_a   1.000
_cell.length_b   1.000
_cell.length_c   1.000
_cell.angle_alpha   90.00
_cell.angle_beta   90.00
_cell.angle_gamma   90.00
#
_symmetry.space_group_name_H-M   'P 1'
#
loop_
_entity.id
_entity.type
_entity.pdbx_description
1 polymer ?
#
loop_
_entity_poly.entity_id
_entity_poly.type
_entity_poly.pdbx_seq_one_letter_code
_entity_poly.pdbx_strand_id
1 'polypeptide(L)'
;MDVKLLSLYFVLGGTIVALVTYFGSQGKGLLAAFVAFFPSVTIVTLVSIYLTAGVSATVSYFRGMLFLIPAWLLYAIAMIFILPRWGLVPSVLIGIFLYVATALITMRFVH
;
A
#
# COMPACT_ATOMS: atom_id res chain seq x y z
N MET A 1 -16.25 0.96 -13.74
CA MET A 1 -14.92 0.56 -14.23
C MET A 1 -15.06 0.13 -15.67
N ASP A 2 -14.30 0.72 -16.59
CA ASP A 2 -14.28 0.27 -17.99
C ASP A 2 -13.43 -1.01 -18.08
N VAL A 3 -14.05 -2.12 -18.49
CA VAL A 3 -13.40 -3.44 -18.63
C VAL A 3 -12.23 -3.37 -19.62
N LYS A 4 -12.23 -2.41 -20.55
CA LYS A 4 -11.15 -2.20 -21.51
C LYS A 4 -9.83 -1.80 -20.85
N LEU A 5 -9.86 -1.21 -19.66
CA LEU A 5 -8.64 -0.81 -18.93
C LEU A 5 -8.07 -1.92 -18.06
N LEU A 6 -8.76 -3.06 -17.95
CA LEU A 6 -8.33 -4.18 -17.10
C LEU A 6 -6.91 -4.66 -17.46
N SER A 7 -6.62 -4.82 -18.75
CA SER A 7 -5.30 -5.24 -19.24
C SER A 7 -4.22 -4.23 -18.87
N LEU A 8 -4.52 -2.92 -18.93
CA LEU A 8 -3.58 -1.88 -18.54
C LEU A 8 -3.27 -1.93 -17.03
N TYR A 9 -4.31 -2.07 -16.19
CA TYR A 9 -4.12 -2.19 -14.74
C TYR A 9 -3.32 -3.43 -14.37
N PHE A 10 -3.57 -4.55 -15.05
CA PHE A 10 -2.80 -5.78 -14.88
C PHE A 10 -1.32 -5.59 -15.23
N VAL A 11 -1.02 -4.99 -16.39
CA VAL A 11 0.36 -4.72 -16.81
C VAL A 11 1.06 -3.77 -15.85
N LEU A 12 0.40 -2.70 -15.39
CA LEU A 12 0.97 -1.76 -14.43
C LEU A 12 1.28 -2.45 -13.09
N GLY A 13 0.31 -3.17 -12.53
CA GLY A 13 0.49 -3.90 -11.28
C GLY A 13 1.56 -4.97 -11.39
N GLY A 14 1.52 -5.79 -12.45
CA GLY A 14 2.50 -6.83 -12.71
C GLY A 14 3.93 -6.28 -12.89
N THR A 15 4.08 -5.14 -13.59
CA THR A 15 5.38 -4.48 -13.77
C THR A 15 5.94 -4.00 -12.45
N ILE A 16 5.11 -3.38 -11.59
CA ILE A 16 5.56 -2.93 -10.27
C ILE A 16 6.01 -4.12 -9.43
N VAL A 17 5.20 -5.18 -9.34
CA VAL A 17 5.56 -6.39 -8.57
C VAL A 17 6.87 -6.99 -9.10
N ALA A 18 6.99 -7.16 -10.42
CA ALA A 18 8.19 -7.73 -11.04
C ALA A 18 9.45 -6.89 -10.73
N LEU A 19 9.39 -5.56 -10.87
CA LEU A 19 10.52 -4.68 -10.60
C LEU A 19 10.89 -4.64 -9.12
N VAL A 20 9.91 -4.58 -8.21
CA VAL A 20 10.13 -4.61 -6.76
C VAL A 20 10.81 -5.92 -6.36
N THR A 21 10.31 -7.05 -6.85
CA THR A 21 10.90 -8.36 -6.59
C THR A 21 12.31 -8.46 -7.16
N TYR A 22 12.52 -8.02 -8.41
CA TYR A 22 13.83 -8.06 -9.06
C TYR A 22 14.87 -7.22 -8.33
N PHE A 23 14.57 -5.96 -8.02
CA PHE A 23 15.52 -5.12 -7.30
C PHE A 23 15.70 -5.55 -5.83
N GLY A 24 14.64 -6.05 -5.20
CA GLY A 24 14.68 -6.59 -3.85
C GLY A 24 15.58 -7.81 -3.74
N SER A 25 15.49 -8.75 -4.69
CA SER A 25 16.34 -9.96 -4.71
C SER A 25 17.81 -9.66 -4.98
N GLN A 26 18.12 -8.51 -5.58
CA GLN A 26 19.49 -8.02 -5.82
C GLN A 26 20.05 -7.22 -4.63
N GLY A 27 19.38 -7.21 -3.47
CA GLY A 27 19.79 -6.44 -2.30
C GLY A 27 19.57 -4.92 -2.43
N LYS A 28 18.98 -4.44 -3.52
CA LYS A 28 18.71 -3.01 -3.77
C LYS A 28 17.41 -2.57 -3.09
N GLY A 29 17.34 -2.73 -1.77
CA GLY A 29 16.12 -2.53 -0.97
C GLY A 29 15.50 -1.13 -1.12
N LEU A 30 16.31 -0.06 -1.15
CA LEU A 30 15.80 1.31 -1.31
C LEU A 30 15.17 1.53 -2.70
N LEU A 31 15.77 0.99 -3.75
CA LEU A 31 15.22 1.09 -5.11
C LEU A 31 13.93 0.28 -5.25
N ALA A 32 13.90 -0.93 -4.68
CA ALA A 32 12.68 -1.72 -4.62
C ALA A 32 11.56 -0.99 -3.86
N ALA A 33 11.87 -0.37 -2.72
CA ALA A 33 10.91 0.45 -1.98
C ALA A 33 10.44 1.65 -2.80
N PHE A 34 11.34 2.39 -3.45
CA PHE A 34 10.97 3.51 -4.34
C PHE A 34 9.96 3.10 -5.41
N VAL A 35 10.19 1.97 -6.08
CA VAL A 35 9.26 1.44 -7.09
C VAL A 35 7.92 1.05 -6.45
N ALA A 36 7.93 0.40 -5.29
CA ALA A 36 6.72 0.01 -4.57
C ALA A 36 5.88 1.22 -4.11
N PHE A 37 6.54 2.32 -3.73
CA PHE A 37 5.91 3.56 -3.29
C PHE A 37 5.53 4.51 -4.41
N PHE A 38 5.90 4.21 -5.66
CA PHE A 38 5.50 5.04 -6.78
C PHE A 38 3.96 5.11 -6.87
N PRO A 39 3.34 6.31 -6.87
CA PRO A 39 1.91 6.49 -6.61
C PRO A 39 1.01 6.13 -7.82
N SER A 40 1.36 5.09 -8.58
CA SER A 40 0.66 4.61 -9.77
C SER A 40 -0.83 4.34 -9.52
N VAL A 41 -1.14 3.46 -8.56
CA VAL A 41 -2.52 3.11 -8.17
C VAL A 41 -3.24 4.35 -7.63
N THR A 42 -2.56 5.12 -6.78
CA THR A 42 -3.10 6.34 -6.17
C THR A 42 -3.48 7.39 -7.22
N ILE A 43 -2.70 7.56 -8.28
CA ILE A 43 -3.00 8.49 -9.38
C ILE A 43 -4.28 8.04 -10.11
N VAL A 44 -4.38 6.76 -10.46
CA VAL A 44 -5.57 6.20 -11.13
C VAL A 44 -6.82 6.40 -10.27
N THR A 45 -6.71 6.09 -8.97
CA THR A 45 -7.81 6.27 -8.00
C THR A 45 -8.16 7.74 -7.80
N LEU A 46 -7.17 8.63 -7.68
CA LEU A 46 -7.36 10.08 -7.58
C LEU A 46 -8.18 10.59 -8.77
N VAL A 47 -7.75 10.28 -10.00
CA VAL A 47 -8.44 10.73 -11.22
C VAL A 47 -9.87 10.19 -11.23
N SER A 48 -10.05 8.91 -10.88
CA SER A 48 -11.37 8.28 -10.85
C SER A 48 -12.30 8.93 -9.83
N ILE A 49 -11.84 9.16 -8.59
CA ILE A 49 -12.63 9.82 -7.55
C ILE A 49 -12.91 11.28 -7.93
N TYR A 50 -11.93 12.00 -8.46
CA TYR A 50 -12.10 13.39 -8.86
C TYR A 50 -13.17 13.54 -9.95
N LEU A 51 -13.12 12.71 -10.99
CA LEU A 51 -14.07 12.76 -12.10
C LEU A 51 -15.48 12.32 -11.69
N THR A 52 -15.62 11.49 -10.65
CA THR A 52 -16.93 10.94 -10.23
C THR A 52 -17.56 11.69 -9.05
N ALA A 53 -16.75 12.22 -8.13
CA ALA A 53 -17.20 12.77 -6.85
C ALA A 53 -16.54 14.12 -6.47
N GLY A 54 -15.66 14.66 -7.34
CA GLY A 54 -15.10 15.99 -7.20
C GLY A 54 -13.98 16.14 -6.16
N VAL A 55 -13.60 17.40 -5.92
CA VAL A 55 -12.44 17.78 -5.09
C VAL A 55 -12.58 17.30 -3.65
N SER A 56 -13.74 17.53 -3.01
CA SER A 56 -13.94 17.24 -1.59
C SER A 56 -13.74 15.75 -1.26
N ALA A 57 -14.34 14.87 -2.06
CA ALA A 57 -14.17 13.41 -1.93
C ALA A 57 -12.72 12.99 -2.16
N THR A 58 -12.06 13.58 -3.16
CA THR A 58 -10.65 13.31 -3.46
C THR A 58 -9.75 13.69 -2.28
N VAL A 59 -9.93 14.89 -1.71
CA VAL A 59 -9.15 15.33 -0.54
C VAL A 59 -9.43 14.47 0.70
N SER A 60 -10.69 14.09 0.92
CA SER A 60 -11.09 13.19 2.01
C SER A 60 -10.35 11.84 1.92
N TYR A 61 -10.24 11.27 0.71
CA TYR A 61 -9.47 10.05 0.48
C TYR A 61 -8.00 10.19 0.92
N PHE A 62 -7.31 11.27 0.51
CA PHE A 62 -5.92 11.50 0.93
C PHE A 62 -5.77 11.74 2.42
N ARG A 63 -6.71 12.44 3.07
CA ARG A 63 -6.74 12.57 4.54
C ARG A 63 -6.84 11.19 5.19
N GLY A 64 -7.73 10.33 4.68
CA GLY A 64 -7.84 8.94 5.12
C GLY A 64 -6.52 8.17 5.00
N MET A 65 -5.80 8.32 3.88
CA MET A 65 -4.47 7.70 3.70
C MET A 65 -3.48 8.16 4.77
N LEU A 66 -3.45 9.46 5.10
CA LEU A 66 -2.57 10.00 6.14
C LEU A 66 -2.86 9.41 7.52
N PHE A 67 -4.14 9.25 7.87
CA PHE A 67 -4.53 8.62 9.13
C PHE A 67 -4.11 7.15 9.22
N LEU A 68 -3.97 6.45 8.10
CA LEU A 68 -3.55 5.04 8.08
C LEU A 68 -2.03 4.83 8.06
N ILE A 69 -1.23 5.91 7.96
CA ILE A 69 0.24 5.81 8.00
C ILE A 69 0.75 5.11 9.28
N PRO A 70 0.25 5.37 10.50
CA PRO A 70 0.70 4.68 11.70
C PRO A 70 0.51 3.16 11.65
N ALA A 71 -0.62 2.70 11.10
CA ALA A 71 -0.88 1.27 10.92
C ALA A 71 0.11 0.65 9.92
N TRP A 72 0.40 1.35 8.83
CA TRP A 72 1.40 0.92 7.85
C TRP A 72 2.82 0.88 8.45
N LEU A 73 3.21 1.89 9.23
CA LEU A 73 4.50 1.92 9.92
C LEU A 73 4.64 0.74 10.88
N LEU A 74 3.60 0.42 11.65
CA LEU A 74 3.62 -0.70 12.58
C LEU A 74 3.81 -2.04 11.84
N TYR A 75 3.14 -2.22 10.70
CA TYR A 75 3.37 -3.37 9.81
C TYR A 75 4.83 -3.45 9.33
N ALA A 76 5.40 -2.36 8.83
CA ALA A 76 6.77 -2.35 8.33
C ALA A 76 7.78 -2.64 9.44
N ILE A 77 7.60 -2.06 10.63
CA ILE A 77 8.41 -2.33 11.83
C ILE A 77 8.31 -3.81 12.22
N ALA A 78 7.11 -4.39 12.22
CA ALA A 78 6.92 -5.81 12.49
C ALA A 78 7.71 -6.68 11.50
N MET A 79 7.69 -6.35 10.20
CA MET A 79 8.48 -7.08 9.20
C MET A 79 9.99 -6.95 9.44
N ILE A 80 10.49 -5.78 9.82
CA ILE A 80 11.93 -5.57 10.11
C ILE A 80 12.39 -6.46 11.29
N PHE A 81 11.59 -6.59 12.34
CA PHE A 81 12.00 -7.26 13.57
C PHE A 81 11.61 -8.74 13.65
N ILE A 82 10.47 -9.13 13.09
CA ILE A 82 9.95 -10.50 13.22
C ILE A 82 10.49 -11.39 12.09
N LEU A 83 10.61 -10.86 10.87
CA LEU A 83 11.03 -11.64 9.69
C LEU A 83 12.38 -12.36 9.88
N PRO A 84 13.43 -11.71 10.42
CA PRO A 84 14.72 -12.38 10.63
C PRO A 84 14.68 -13.48 11.71
N ARG A 85 13.65 -13.49 12.58
CA ARG A 85 13.58 -14.37 13.75
C ARG A 85 12.64 -15.55 13.55
N TRP A 86 11.45 -15.30 13.00
CA TRP A 86 10.38 -16.29 12.92
C TRP A 86 10.08 -16.73 11.48
N GLY A 87 10.74 -16.13 10.48
CA GLY A 87 10.53 -16.43 9.07
C GLY A 87 9.27 -15.80 8.49
N LEU A 88 8.95 -16.15 7.24
CA LEU A 88 7.96 -15.44 6.42
C LEU A 88 6.52 -15.52 6.96
N VAL A 89 5.99 -16.73 7.12
CA VAL A 89 4.58 -16.97 7.43
C VAL A 89 4.13 -16.25 8.72
N PRO A 90 4.75 -16.46 9.89
CA PRO A 90 4.31 -15.78 11.11
C PRO A 90 4.49 -14.27 11.04
N SER A 91 5.51 -13.78 10.34
CA SER A 91 5.76 -12.34 10.19
C SER A 91 4.67 -11.65 9.38
N VAL A 92 4.24 -12.28 8.29
CA VAL A 92 3.14 -11.77 7.46
C VAL A 92 1.82 -11.80 8.24
N LEU A 93 1.50 -12.90 8.93
CA LEU A 93 0.26 -13.00 9.72
C LEU A 93 0.19 -11.95 10.83
N ILE A 94 1.27 -11.81 11.60
CA ILE A 94 1.33 -10.82 12.70
C ILE A 94 1.32 -9.40 12.14
N GLY A 95 2.07 -9.14 11.08
CA GLY A 95 2.08 -7.84 10.42
C GLY A 95 0.69 -7.43 9.94
N ILE A 96 -0.01 -8.31 9.22
CA ILE A 96 -1.37 -8.05 8.74
C ILE A 96 -2.32 -7.82 9.92
N PHE A 97 -2.23 -8.64 10.96
CA PHE A 97 -3.04 -8.46 12.17
C PHE A 97 -2.81 -7.08 12.81
N LEU A 98 -1.55 -6.67 12.99
CA LEU A 98 -1.19 -5.36 13.55
C LEU A 98 -1.72 -4.23 12.67
N TYR A 99 -1.55 -4.33 11.35
CA TYR A 99 -2.09 -3.34 10.40
C TYR A 99 -3.60 -3.19 10.56
N VAL A 100 -4.36 -4.29 10.50
CA VAL A 100 -5.82 -4.26 10.56
C VAL A 100 -6.29 -3.76 11.92
N ALA A 101 -5.73 -4.27 13.02
CA ALA A 101 -6.10 -3.85 14.37
C ALA A 101 -5.86 -2.35 14.57
N THR A 102 -4.69 -1.83 14.21
CA THR A 102 -4.37 -0.41 14.34
C THR A 102 -5.22 0.44 13.40
N ALA A 103 -5.44 0.03 12.15
CA ALA A 103 -6.30 0.73 11.22
C ALA A 103 -7.73 0.87 11.75
N LEU A 104 -8.32 -0.21 12.28
CA LEU A 104 -9.66 -0.19 12.89
C LEU A 104 -9.73 0.71 14.11
N ILE A 105 -8.69 0.70 14.96
CA ILE A 105 -8.59 1.59 16.11
C ILE A 105 -8.53 3.05 15.62
N THR A 106 -7.68 3.37 14.65
CA THR A 106 -7.56 4.73 14.12
C THR A 106 -8.87 5.22 13.51
N MET A 107 -9.56 4.38 12.72
CA MET A 107 -10.86 4.73 12.13
C MET A 107 -11.91 5.12 13.18
N ARG A 108 -11.88 4.51 14.38
CA ARG A 108 -12.78 4.90 15.48
C ARG A 108 -12.55 6.31 16.00
N PHE A 109 -11.34 6.84 15.89
CA PHE A 109 -10.97 8.18 16.38
C PHE A 109 -11.10 9.28 15.32
N VAL A 110 -11.35 8.91 14.05
CA VAL A 110 -11.42 9.84 12.91
C VAL A 110 -12.88 10.13 12.51
N HIS A 111 -13.85 9.69 13.33
CA HIS A 111 -15.27 10.03 13.21
C HIS A 111 -15.58 11.45 13.67
#